data_AF-A0A7C1UEU1-F1
#
_entry.id   AF-A0A7C1UEU1-F1
#
_cell.length_a   1.000
_cell.length_b   1.000
_cell.length_c   1.000
_cell.angle_alpha   90.00
_cell.angle_beta   90.00
_cell.angle_gamma   90.00
#
_symmetry.space_group_name_H-M   'P 1'
#
loop_
_entity.id
_entity.type
_entity.pdbx_description
1 polymer ?
#
loop_
_entity_poly.entity_id
_entity_poly.type
_entity_poly.pdbx_seq_one_letter_code
_entity_poly.pdbx_strand_id
1 'polypeptide(L)'
;MKLLDVTGIPKKGRNATYPHLPFIGYKLPLFVLNLPFVCPFIGRIITPIRAMHKSPMRAISRLNIANQKGFTLIDTVIAMAIVAILVMVAAPSWTQFVRNSRMTGATNDFIGAINLARVETIKRGARVMLCRSNTSTAAAPASPACGGTANTWSEGWLVYAITNGDPKRVYASANDILLDIGPALTDTKIMSTSADGNAWLAFNTDGSLDENANVTYEICGANGAAVGREVTITLVGRPNISNSNVNCP
;
A
#
# COMPACT_ATOMS: atom_id res chain seq x y z
N MET A 1 -47.95 30.08 -60.14
CA MET A 1 -47.11 28.91 -59.83
C MET A 1 -47.61 28.35 -58.49
N LYS A 2 -48.25 27.17 -58.51
CA LYS A 2 -48.79 26.31 -57.41
C LYS A 2 -49.01 26.97 -56.03
N LEU A 3 -50.22 27.41 -55.66
CA LEU A 3 -51.42 26.66 -55.19
C LEU A 3 -51.26 25.89 -53.86
N LEU A 4 -51.66 26.61 -52.80
CA LEU A 4 -52.44 26.27 -51.59
C LEU A 4 -52.73 24.80 -51.21
N ASP A 5 -52.32 24.48 -49.96
CA ASP A 5 -53.06 23.96 -48.79
C ASP A 5 -54.33 23.07 -48.92
N VAL A 6 -54.57 22.29 -47.85
CA VAL A 6 -55.84 21.82 -47.25
C VAL A 6 -55.94 20.29 -46.99
N THR A 7 -56.38 19.98 -45.76
CA THR A 7 -56.74 18.70 -45.09
C THR A 7 -55.61 18.08 -44.25
N GLY A 8 -55.66 17.94 -42.93
CA GLY A 8 -56.76 18.01 -41.97
C GLY A 8 -56.97 16.65 -41.29
N ILE A 9 -56.68 16.60 -39.97
CA ILE A 9 -57.16 15.64 -38.94
C ILE A 9 -56.16 14.53 -38.48
N PRO A 10 -55.96 14.37 -37.15
CA PRO A 10 -54.99 13.48 -36.50
C PRO A 10 -55.52 12.07 -36.19
N LYS A 11 -54.63 11.07 -36.12
CA LYS A 11 -54.87 9.76 -35.48
C LYS A 11 -53.61 9.37 -34.69
N LYS A 12 -53.65 9.47 -33.36
CA LYS A 12 -54.11 8.44 -32.41
C LYS A 12 -53.13 7.27 -32.28
N GLY A 13 -52.31 7.36 -31.23
CA GLY A 13 -51.96 6.28 -30.31
C GLY A 13 -51.27 5.04 -30.86
N ARG A 14 -50.02 4.84 -30.42
CA ARG A 14 -49.61 3.59 -29.76
C ARG A 14 -48.45 3.88 -28.81
N ASN A 15 -48.78 3.91 -27.52
CA ASN A 15 -47.84 3.65 -26.45
C ASN A 15 -47.19 2.29 -26.69
N ALA A 16 -45.87 2.21 -26.62
CA ALA A 16 -45.16 0.97 -26.40
C ALA A 16 -44.16 1.19 -25.26
N THR A 17 -44.74 1.30 -24.07
CA THR A 17 -44.12 0.93 -22.81
C THR A 17 -43.69 -0.53 -22.94
N TYR A 18 -42.41 -0.85 -22.73
CA TYR A 18 -41.97 -2.22 -22.51
C TYR A 18 -41.60 -2.40 -21.03
N PRO A 19 -41.86 -3.59 -20.47
CA PRO A 19 -42.30 -3.72 -19.10
C PRO A 19 -41.13 -3.91 -18.13
N HIS A 20 -41.31 -3.29 -16.97
CA HIS A 20 -40.95 -3.82 -15.66
C HIS A 20 -41.19 -5.34 -15.61
N LEU A 21 -40.13 -6.12 -15.43
CA LEU A 21 -40.24 -7.51 -14.98
C LEU A 21 -40.23 -7.52 -13.45
N PRO A 22 -41.24 -8.12 -12.80
CA PRO A 22 -41.31 -8.23 -11.36
C PRO A 22 -41.21 -9.70 -10.90
N PHE A 23 -40.61 -9.91 -9.71
CA PHE A 23 -40.64 -11.11 -8.84
C PHE A 23 -40.09 -12.41 -9.48
N ILE A 24 -39.40 -13.35 -8.82
CA ILE A 24 -39.56 -14.05 -7.52
C ILE A 24 -38.16 -14.71 -7.32
N GLY A 25 -37.37 -14.50 -6.27
CA GLY A 25 -37.64 -14.85 -4.88
C GLY A 25 -37.39 -16.34 -4.60
N TYR A 26 -36.15 -16.80 -4.35
CA TYR A 26 -35.93 -18.02 -3.55
C TYR A 26 -34.58 -18.05 -2.80
N LYS A 27 -34.73 -18.05 -1.47
CA LYS A 27 -33.98 -18.77 -0.41
C LYS A 27 -32.45 -18.59 -0.36
N LEU A 28 -31.96 -17.80 0.60
CA LEU A 28 -31.61 -18.17 2.00
C LEU A 28 -30.31 -19.00 2.12
N PRO A 29 -29.45 -18.65 3.10
CA PRO A 29 -28.10 -19.14 3.21
C PRO A 29 -28.07 -20.47 3.99
N LEU A 30 -27.20 -21.38 3.57
CA LEU A 30 -26.73 -22.49 4.39
C LEU A 30 -25.19 -22.42 4.36
N PHE A 31 -24.57 -21.99 5.46
CA PHE A 31 -23.98 -22.92 6.43
C PHE A 31 -22.94 -23.83 5.76
N VAL A 32 -21.70 -23.37 5.72
CA VAL A 32 -20.55 -24.27 5.84
C VAL A 32 -19.73 -23.81 7.03
N LEU A 33 -19.99 -24.49 8.13
CA LEU A 33 -19.14 -24.61 9.31
C LEU A 33 -17.70 -24.90 8.88
N ASN A 34 -16.78 -24.06 9.37
CA ASN A 34 -15.69 -24.48 10.25
C ASN A 34 -15.40 -25.99 10.29
N LEU A 35 -14.21 -26.40 9.83
CA LEU A 35 -13.41 -27.48 10.40
C LEU A 35 -11.95 -27.38 9.90
N PRO A 36 -11.00 -26.95 10.73
CA PRO A 36 -9.62 -27.43 10.62
C PRO A 36 -9.57 -28.87 11.17
N PHE A 37 -8.47 -29.57 10.90
CA PHE A 37 -8.05 -30.87 11.45
C PHE A 37 -8.28 -32.14 10.59
N VAL A 38 -7.14 -32.85 10.49
CA VAL A 38 -6.94 -34.29 10.25
C VAL A 38 -6.68 -34.71 8.80
N CYS A 39 -5.40 -34.78 8.45
CA CYS A 39 -4.90 -35.71 7.42
C CYS A 39 -5.11 -37.16 7.90
N PRO A 40 -5.67 -38.05 7.07
CA PRO A 40 -5.84 -39.46 7.44
C PRO A 40 -4.49 -40.19 7.27
N PHE A 41 -3.99 -40.71 8.39
CA PHE A 41 -2.89 -41.66 8.43
C PHE A 41 -3.34 -42.97 7.77
N ILE A 42 -2.66 -43.37 6.69
CA ILE A 42 -2.88 -44.63 6.00
C ILE A 42 -2.40 -45.78 6.91
N GLY A 43 -3.34 -46.61 7.33
CA GLY A 43 -3.08 -47.86 8.04
C GLY A 43 -2.61 -48.97 7.11
N ARG A 44 -1.71 -49.82 7.61
CA ARG A 44 -1.42 -51.15 7.05
C ARG A 44 -1.19 -52.16 8.18
N ILE A 45 -2.27 -52.84 8.58
CA ILE A 45 -2.49 -54.31 8.62
C ILE A 45 -1.17 -55.15 8.68
N ILE A 46 -0.77 -55.76 9.81
CA ILE A 46 -1.16 -57.05 10.46
C ILE A 46 -0.21 -58.26 10.15
N THR A 47 0.44 -58.75 11.24
CA THR A 47 0.90 -60.13 11.60
C THR A 47 2.16 -60.79 10.97
N PRO A 48 2.74 -61.89 11.55
CA PRO A 48 2.56 -62.51 12.88
C PRO A 48 3.86 -62.87 13.67
N ILE A 49 3.66 -63.09 14.98
CA ILE A 49 4.23 -64.17 15.83
C ILE A 49 5.72 -64.53 15.64
N ARG A 50 6.56 -64.12 16.60
CA ARG A 50 7.79 -64.86 16.94
C ARG A 50 8.05 -64.87 18.44
N ALA A 51 7.92 -66.08 18.99
CA ALA A 51 8.60 -66.64 20.16
C ALA A 51 8.75 -65.79 21.43
N MET A 52 8.01 -66.21 22.47
CA MET A 52 8.36 -65.93 23.87
C MET A 52 9.73 -66.52 24.19
N HIS A 53 10.76 -65.68 24.25
CA HIS A 53 12.01 -65.99 24.95
C HIS A 53 11.97 -65.32 26.32
N LYS A 54 12.02 -66.13 27.39
CA LYS A 54 12.08 -65.65 28.76
C LYS A 54 13.43 -64.97 29.01
N SER A 55 13.47 -63.66 28.88
CA SER A 55 14.61 -62.84 29.30
C SER A 55 14.65 -62.79 30.82
N PRO A 56 15.78 -63.09 31.48
CA PRO A 56 15.93 -62.85 32.92
C PRO A 56 15.87 -61.33 33.16
N MET A 57 15.12 -60.92 34.19
CA MET A 57 15.10 -59.55 34.69
C MET A 57 16.53 -59.08 34.93
N ARG A 58 17.08 -58.30 33.98
CA ARG A 58 18.30 -57.55 34.21
C ARG A 58 17.92 -56.33 35.04
N ALA A 59 18.66 -56.18 36.13
CA ALA A 59 18.52 -55.14 37.13
C ALA A 59 18.22 -53.78 36.51
N ILE A 60 17.23 -53.09 37.10
CA ILE A 60 16.92 -51.69 36.83
C ILE A 60 18.20 -50.90 37.08
N SER A 61 18.91 -50.58 36.00
CA SER A 61 20.02 -49.63 36.03
C SER A 61 19.42 -48.33 36.54
N ARG A 62 19.86 -47.90 37.73
CA ARG A 62 19.49 -46.60 38.29
C ARG A 62 19.76 -45.56 37.22
N LEU A 63 18.70 -44.93 36.70
CA LEU A 63 18.83 -43.70 35.93
C LEU A 63 19.58 -42.74 36.84
N ASN A 64 20.83 -42.45 36.48
CA ASN A 64 21.60 -41.41 37.13
C ASN A 64 20.87 -40.11 36.79
N ILE A 65 19.96 -39.68 37.67
CA ILE A 65 19.33 -38.38 37.60
C ILE A 65 20.50 -37.41 37.75
N ALA A 66 21.03 -36.96 36.61
CA ALA A 66 22.06 -35.94 36.59
C ALA A 66 21.54 -34.79 37.44
N ASN A 67 22.28 -34.47 38.50
CA ASN A 67 21.96 -33.37 39.41
C ASN A 67 21.67 -32.13 38.57
N GLN A 68 20.40 -31.74 38.47
CA GLN A 68 20.02 -30.49 37.82
C GLN A 68 20.58 -29.37 38.71
N LYS A 69 21.70 -28.78 38.28
CA LYS A 69 22.24 -27.59 38.92
C LYS A 69 21.28 -26.44 38.60
N GLY A 70 20.49 -26.04 39.59
CA GLY A 70 19.66 -24.82 39.52
C GLY A 70 20.53 -23.56 39.56
N PHE A 71 20.06 -22.49 38.94
CA PHE A 71 20.67 -21.17 39.09
C PHE A 71 20.53 -20.68 40.52
N THR A 72 21.56 -20.02 41.05
CA THR A 72 21.46 -19.38 42.35
C THR A 72 20.61 -18.11 42.25
N LEU A 73 20.02 -17.68 43.37
CA LEU A 73 19.26 -16.41 43.41
C LEU A 73 20.15 -15.22 43.00
N ILE A 74 21.43 -15.25 43.38
CA ILE A 74 22.39 -14.22 43.02
C ILE A 74 22.73 -14.23 41.52
N ASP A 75 22.86 -15.41 40.88
CA ASP A 75 23.09 -15.49 39.43
C ASP A 75 21.96 -14.84 38.64
N THR A 76 20.72 -15.04 39.09
CA THR A 76 19.56 -14.49 38.39
C THR A 76 19.49 -12.97 38.54
N VAL A 77 19.82 -12.42 39.71
CA VAL A 77 19.90 -10.97 39.94
C VAL A 77 21.01 -10.33 39.10
N ILE A 78 22.19 -10.97 39.01
CA ILE A 78 23.30 -10.48 38.17
C ILE A 78 22.91 -10.54 36.70
N ALA A 79 22.29 -11.63 36.24
CA ALA A 79 21.81 -11.76 34.86
C ALA A 79 20.80 -10.67 34.51
N MET A 80 19.82 -10.41 35.38
CA MET A 80 18.86 -9.31 35.20
C MET A 80 19.53 -7.94 35.17
N ALA A 81 20.53 -7.70 36.03
CA ALA A 81 21.28 -6.45 36.04
C ALA A 81 22.02 -6.22 34.70
N ILE A 82 22.65 -7.27 34.15
CA ILE A 82 23.33 -7.19 32.85
C ILE A 82 22.31 -6.94 31.73
N VAL A 83 21.19 -7.66 31.71
CA VAL A 83 20.12 -7.45 30.72
C VAL A 83 19.57 -6.03 30.78
N ALA A 84 19.35 -5.48 31.98
CA ALA A 84 18.87 -4.11 32.16
C ALA A 84 19.84 -3.08 31.56
N ILE A 85 21.16 -3.25 31.78
CA ILE A 85 22.19 -2.39 31.20
C ILE A 85 22.19 -2.49 29.67
N LEU A 86 22.09 -3.70 29.12
CA LEU A 86 22.07 -3.92 27.66
C LEU A 86 20.83 -3.28 27.01
N VAL A 87 19.66 -3.41 27.63
CA VAL A 87 18.41 -2.81 27.10
C VAL A 87 18.51 -1.28 27.07
N MET A 88 19.09 -0.65 28.09
CA MET A 88 19.26 0.81 28.13
C MET A 88 20.11 1.34 26.97
N VAL A 89 21.14 0.59 26.55
CA VAL A 89 21.98 0.97 25.41
C VAL A 89 21.33 0.63 24.06
N ALA A 90 20.61 -0.51 23.97
CA ALA A 90 20.03 -0.98 22.72
C ALA A 90 18.73 -0.25 22.32
N ALA A 91 17.90 0.15 23.28
CA ALA A 91 16.60 0.78 23.04
C ALA A 91 16.64 2.00 22.10
N PRO A 92 17.50 3.02 22.30
CA PRO A 92 17.53 4.19 21.42
C PRO A 92 17.92 3.84 19.97
N SER A 93 18.88 2.92 19.79
CA SER A 93 19.33 2.48 18.46
C SER A 93 18.20 1.81 17.66
N TRP A 94 17.39 0.99 18.33
CA TRP A 94 16.23 0.33 17.69
C TRP A 94 15.21 1.34 17.14
N THR A 95 14.92 2.40 17.91
CA THR A 95 13.97 3.43 17.45
C THR A 95 14.44 4.17 16.20
N GLN A 96 15.75 4.45 16.09
CA GLN A 96 16.34 5.09 14.91
C GLN A 96 16.32 4.16 13.70
N PHE A 97 16.60 2.87 13.90
CA PHE A 97 16.53 1.87 12.85
C PHE A 97 15.11 1.78 12.25
N VAL A 98 14.08 1.68 13.10
CA VAL A 98 12.68 1.62 12.64
C VAL A 98 12.28 2.90 11.90
N ARG A 99 12.67 4.08 12.40
CA ARG A 99 12.41 5.36 11.72
C ARG A 99 13.05 5.42 10.34
N ASN A 100 14.32 5.04 10.22
CA ASN A 100 15.02 5.02 8.93
C ASN A 100 14.43 3.99 7.95
N SER A 101 13.99 2.84 8.45
CA SER A 101 13.30 1.82 7.63
C SER A 101 11.97 2.36 7.08
N ARG A 102 11.15 2.99 7.92
CA ARG A 102 9.88 3.64 7.49
C ARG A 102 10.13 4.75 6.46
N MET A 103 11.10 5.62 6.70
CA MET A 103 11.50 6.67 5.76
C MET A 103 11.96 6.10 4.42
N THR A 104 12.79 5.06 4.44
CA THR A 104 13.23 4.38 3.21
C THR A 104 12.04 3.79 2.44
N GLY A 105 11.10 3.17 3.14
CA GLY A 105 9.86 2.66 2.56
C GLY A 105 9.06 3.77 1.86
N ALA A 106 8.73 4.84 2.59
CA ALA A 106 7.98 5.98 2.03
C ALA A 106 8.68 6.62 0.82
N THR A 107 10.01 6.80 0.88
CA THR A 107 10.79 7.30 -0.26
C THR A 107 10.71 6.36 -1.46
N ASN A 108 10.84 5.05 -1.26
CA ASN A 108 10.78 4.06 -2.34
C ASN A 108 9.38 3.98 -2.96
N ASP A 109 8.33 4.03 -2.16
CA ASP A 109 6.94 4.00 -2.63
C ASP A 109 6.65 5.24 -3.49
N PHE A 110 7.08 6.42 -3.04
CA PHE A 110 6.91 7.66 -3.77
C PHE A 110 7.70 7.68 -5.09
N ILE A 111 8.96 7.24 -5.07
CA ILE A 111 9.76 7.08 -6.30
C ILE A 111 9.16 6.03 -7.23
N GLY A 112 8.59 4.95 -6.67
CA GLY A 112 7.84 3.94 -7.40
C GLY A 112 6.67 4.55 -8.16
N ALA A 113 5.88 5.40 -7.51
CA ALA A 113 4.76 6.11 -8.12
C ALA A 113 5.20 7.09 -9.22
N ILE A 114 6.29 7.83 -9.02
CA ILE A 114 6.88 8.73 -10.03
C ILE A 114 7.34 7.94 -11.26
N ASN A 115 8.05 6.83 -11.04
CA ASN A 115 8.51 5.97 -12.14
C ASN A 115 7.35 5.29 -12.86
N LEU A 116 6.32 4.86 -12.12
CA LEU A 116 5.08 4.35 -12.69
C LEU A 116 4.44 5.39 -13.59
N ALA A 117 4.25 6.62 -13.10
CA ALA A 117 3.68 7.72 -13.87
C ALA A 117 4.46 7.95 -15.17
N ARG A 118 5.79 8.04 -15.08
CA ARG A 118 6.69 8.21 -16.23
C ARG A 118 6.56 7.08 -17.25
N VAL A 119 6.51 5.83 -16.80
CA VAL A 119 6.46 4.69 -17.72
C VAL A 119 5.06 4.56 -18.34
N GLU A 120 4.02 4.85 -17.58
CA GLU A 120 2.64 4.79 -18.08
C GLU A 120 2.34 5.88 -19.11
N THR A 121 2.92 7.09 -18.99
CA THR A 121 2.76 8.13 -20.03
C THR A 121 3.37 7.71 -21.36
N ILE A 122 4.53 7.05 -21.33
CA ILE A 122 5.20 6.54 -22.53
C ILE A 122 4.39 5.40 -23.15
N LYS A 123 3.99 4.41 -22.33
CA LYS A 123 3.23 3.24 -22.80
C LYS A 123 1.90 3.61 -23.43
N ARG A 124 1.22 4.61 -22.88
CA ARG A 124 -0.12 5.02 -23.32
C ARG A 124 -0.08 6.05 -24.44
N GLY A 125 1.05 6.72 -24.62
CA GLY A 125 1.12 7.91 -25.49
C GLY A 125 0.17 9.02 -25.02
N ALA A 126 -0.14 9.06 -23.72
CA ALA A 126 -1.06 10.01 -23.11
C ALA A 126 -0.44 10.53 -21.81
N ARG A 127 -0.67 11.81 -21.49
CA ARG A 127 -0.09 12.44 -20.30
C ARG A 127 -0.55 11.74 -19.03
N VAL A 128 0.40 11.47 -18.14
CA VAL A 128 0.14 10.94 -16.80
C VAL A 128 0.62 11.95 -15.78
N MET A 129 -0.17 12.11 -14.74
CA MET A 129 0.09 13.04 -13.66
C MET A 129 0.08 12.31 -12.32
N LEU A 130 0.87 12.84 -11.40
CA LEU A 130 0.80 12.56 -9.99
C LEU A 130 0.18 13.78 -9.30
N CYS A 131 -0.75 13.61 -8.37
CA CYS A 131 -1.25 14.70 -7.53
C CYS A 131 -1.31 14.28 -6.07
N ARG A 132 -1.30 15.28 -5.18
CA ARG A 132 -1.56 15.05 -3.75
C ARG A 132 -2.96 14.53 -3.53
N SER A 133 -3.10 13.56 -2.63
CA SER A 133 -4.40 13.13 -2.12
C SER A 133 -4.93 14.13 -1.09
N ASN A 134 -6.24 14.41 -1.09
CA ASN A 134 -6.91 15.01 0.07
C ASN A 134 -7.61 13.98 0.96
N THR A 135 -7.48 12.69 0.62
CA THR A 135 -8.10 11.57 1.31
C THR A 135 -7.05 10.79 2.09
N SER A 136 -7.10 10.87 3.41
CA SER A 136 -6.17 10.16 4.31
C SER A 136 -6.71 8.78 4.69
N THR A 137 -6.74 7.83 3.76
CA THR A 137 -7.13 6.45 4.09
C THR A 137 -6.04 5.47 3.73
N ALA A 138 -5.73 4.55 4.67
CA ALA A 138 -4.82 3.43 4.44
C ALA A 138 -5.36 2.41 3.41
N ALA A 139 -6.66 2.50 3.10
CA ALA A 139 -7.32 1.78 2.02
C ALA A 139 -7.67 2.76 0.89
N ALA A 140 -7.77 2.25 -0.36
CA ALA A 140 -8.21 3.04 -1.50
C ALA A 140 -9.55 3.75 -1.15
N PRO A 141 -9.59 5.09 -1.14
CA PRO A 141 -10.80 5.84 -0.82
C PRO A 141 -11.90 5.51 -1.83
N ALA A 142 -13.16 5.45 -1.37
CA ALA A 142 -14.31 5.23 -2.25
C ALA A 142 -14.45 6.31 -3.33
N SER A 143 -13.90 7.50 -3.06
CA SER A 143 -13.86 8.65 -3.97
C SER A 143 -12.48 9.30 -3.89
N PRO A 144 -11.48 8.80 -4.66
CA PRO A 144 -10.15 9.40 -4.69
C PRO A 144 -10.22 10.80 -5.30
N ALA A 145 -9.58 11.78 -4.64
CA ALA A 145 -9.56 13.16 -5.12
C ALA A 145 -8.19 13.82 -4.87
N CYS A 146 -7.79 14.67 -5.81
CA CYS A 146 -6.60 15.49 -5.61
C CYS A 146 -6.90 16.68 -4.69
N GLY A 147 -5.95 17.05 -3.84
CA GLY A 147 -6.06 18.26 -3.01
C GLY A 147 -5.14 18.19 -1.79
N GLY A 148 -5.61 18.70 -0.66
CA GLY A 148 -4.87 18.69 0.59
C GLY A 148 -4.13 20.01 0.84
N THR A 149 -3.26 19.99 1.86
CA THR A 149 -2.51 21.20 2.26
C THR A 149 -1.42 21.51 1.25
N ALA A 150 -1.22 22.81 0.96
CA ALA A 150 -0.15 23.28 0.09
C ALA A 150 1.21 22.67 0.50
N ASN A 151 2.01 22.32 -0.50
CA ASN A 151 3.29 21.63 -0.41
C ASN A 151 3.31 20.28 0.34
N THR A 152 2.21 19.80 0.90
CA THR A 152 2.20 18.63 1.79
C THR A 152 1.57 17.44 1.10
N TRP A 153 2.30 16.33 1.03
CA TRP A 153 1.91 15.08 0.37
C TRP A 153 1.69 13.95 1.40
N SER A 154 1.40 14.31 2.65
CA SER A 154 1.29 13.38 3.78
C SER A 154 0.04 12.51 3.72
N GLU A 155 -1.04 12.99 3.11
CA GLU A 155 -2.29 12.24 2.91
C GLU A 155 -2.19 11.23 1.76
N GLY A 156 -1.04 11.13 1.11
CA GLY A 156 -0.77 10.24 -0.02
C GLY A 156 -0.82 10.95 -1.36
N TRP A 157 -0.90 10.16 -2.42
CA TRP A 157 -0.89 10.65 -3.80
C TRP A 157 -1.79 9.82 -4.70
N LEU A 158 -2.13 10.35 -5.87
CA LEU A 158 -2.84 9.64 -6.93
C LEU A 158 -2.02 9.72 -8.20
N VAL A 159 -1.87 8.60 -8.90
CA VAL A 159 -1.35 8.55 -10.27
C VAL A 159 -2.53 8.34 -11.21
N TYR A 160 -2.66 9.17 -12.23
CA TYR A 160 -3.75 9.04 -13.20
C TYR A 160 -3.35 9.50 -14.61
N ALA A 161 -3.92 8.86 -15.62
CA ALA A 161 -3.78 9.25 -17.02
C ALA A 161 -4.92 10.19 -17.43
N ILE A 162 -4.56 11.29 -18.09
CA ILE A 162 -5.53 12.24 -18.67
C ILE A 162 -5.95 11.76 -20.05
N THR A 163 -7.25 11.71 -20.29
CA THR A 163 -7.85 11.27 -21.56
C THR A 163 -8.36 12.43 -22.43
N ASN A 164 -8.61 13.60 -21.83
CA ASN A 164 -9.33 14.71 -22.48
C ASN A 164 -8.44 15.86 -22.99
N GLY A 165 -7.11 15.67 -23.04
CA GLY A 165 -6.19 16.65 -23.63
C GLY A 165 -5.95 17.94 -22.82
N ASP A 166 -6.69 18.19 -21.75
CA ASP A 166 -6.46 19.34 -20.86
C ASP A 166 -5.08 19.25 -20.19
N PRO A 167 -4.20 20.25 -20.39
CA PRO A 167 -2.94 20.32 -19.68
C PRO A 167 -3.21 20.62 -18.20
N LYS A 168 -2.73 19.73 -17.31
CA LYS A 168 -2.62 20.01 -15.86
C LYS A 168 -3.94 20.31 -15.14
N ARG A 169 -4.93 19.41 -15.25
CA ARG A 169 -6.17 19.49 -14.45
C ARG A 169 -6.18 18.49 -13.31
N VAL A 170 -6.97 18.81 -12.29
CA VAL A 170 -7.31 17.92 -11.14
C VAL A 170 -7.98 16.65 -11.67
N TYR A 171 -7.63 15.50 -11.08
CA TYR A 171 -8.23 14.20 -11.37
C TYR A 171 -9.77 14.28 -11.32
N ALA A 172 -10.42 13.78 -12.37
CA ALA A 172 -11.86 13.61 -12.44
C ALA A 172 -12.20 12.17 -12.82
N SER A 173 -12.80 11.42 -11.89
CA SER A 173 -13.10 9.98 -12.06
C SER A 173 -13.99 9.63 -13.25
N ALA A 174 -14.80 10.59 -13.74
CA ALA A 174 -15.65 10.40 -14.91
C ALA A 174 -14.85 10.35 -16.23
N ASN A 175 -13.66 10.95 -16.26
CA ASN A 175 -12.89 11.18 -17.48
C ASN A 175 -11.52 10.51 -17.41
N ASP A 176 -10.86 10.52 -16.25
CA ASP A 176 -9.48 10.10 -16.09
C ASP A 176 -9.36 8.66 -15.62
N ILE A 177 -8.25 8.03 -15.99
CA ILE A 177 -7.95 6.66 -15.62
C ILE A 177 -7.06 6.70 -14.37
N LEU A 178 -7.57 6.21 -13.25
CA LEU A 178 -6.77 6.04 -12.04
C LEU A 178 -5.83 4.84 -12.22
N LEU A 179 -4.54 5.06 -11.98
CA LEU A 179 -3.48 4.07 -12.16
C LEU A 179 -2.95 3.55 -10.83
N ASP A 180 -2.82 4.43 -9.84
CA ASP A 180 -2.31 4.08 -8.51
C ASP A 180 -2.78 5.08 -7.45
N ILE A 181 -2.83 4.62 -6.20
CA ILE A 181 -3.13 5.43 -5.02
C ILE A 181 -2.05 5.14 -3.96
N GLY A 182 -1.29 6.17 -3.61
CA GLY A 182 -0.34 6.13 -2.51
C GLY A 182 -1.03 6.16 -1.15
N PRO A 183 -0.50 5.43 -0.15
CA PRO A 183 -1.06 5.42 1.18
C PRO A 183 -0.85 6.77 1.89
N ALA A 184 -1.70 7.06 2.86
CA ALA A 184 -1.43 8.13 3.83
C ALA A 184 -0.20 7.78 4.69
N LEU A 185 0.63 8.79 4.95
CA LEU A 185 1.87 8.68 5.70
C LEU A 185 1.64 9.11 7.15
N THR A 186 1.84 8.19 8.10
CA THR A 186 1.60 8.44 9.53
C THR A 186 2.85 8.87 10.29
N ASP A 187 3.99 8.29 9.93
CA ASP A 187 5.27 8.47 10.64
C ASP A 187 6.33 9.20 9.82
N THR A 188 5.95 9.62 8.62
CA THR A 188 6.78 10.35 7.67
C THR A 188 5.92 11.41 6.99
N LYS A 189 6.55 12.45 6.47
CA LYS A 189 5.89 13.46 5.64
C LYS A 189 6.68 13.64 4.36
N ILE A 190 5.98 13.93 3.28
CA ILE A 190 6.59 14.31 2.01
C ILE A 190 6.17 15.75 1.74
N MET A 191 7.14 16.60 1.41
CA MET A 191 6.92 18.01 1.19
C MET A 191 7.55 18.44 -0.13
N SER A 192 6.84 19.21 -0.96
CA SER A 192 7.46 19.86 -2.12
C SER A 192 8.16 21.14 -1.68
N THR A 193 9.41 21.31 -2.08
CA THR A 193 10.12 22.59 -1.94
C THR A 193 10.05 23.44 -3.21
N SER A 194 9.57 22.85 -4.30
CA SER A 194 9.41 23.50 -5.61
C SER A 194 8.00 24.02 -5.83
N ALA A 195 7.88 25.12 -6.57
CA ALA A 195 6.58 25.65 -7.00
C ALA A 195 5.88 24.70 -7.97
N ASP A 196 6.61 24.13 -8.93
CA ASP A 196 6.09 23.24 -9.98
C ASP A 196 5.70 21.82 -9.48
N GLY A 197 6.13 21.42 -8.27
CA GLY A 197 5.77 20.14 -7.65
C GLY A 197 4.74 20.25 -6.52
N ASN A 198 4.23 21.46 -6.26
CA ASN A 198 3.39 21.74 -5.11
C ASN A 198 2.10 20.92 -5.16
N ALA A 199 1.33 21.03 -6.24
CA ALA A 199 0.01 20.42 -6.36
C ALA A 199 -0.03 19.10 -7.11
N TRP A 200 0.83 18.99 -8.11
CA TRP A 200 0.94 17.85 -8.99
C TRP A 200 2.35 17.78 -9.54
N LEU A 201 2.62 16.70 -10.26
CA LEU A 201 3.79 16.49 -11.09
C LEU A 201 3.30 15.87 -12.40
N ALA A 202 3.46 16.57 -13.52
CA ALA A 202 3.02 16.10 -14.83
C ALA A 202 4.17 15.54 -15.67
N PHE A 203 3.88 14.52 -16.48
CA PHE A 203 4.80 14.01 -17.48
C PHE A 203 4.24 14.16 -18.90
N ASN A 204 5.13 14.51 -19.82
CA ASN A 204 4.88 14.45 -21.26
C ASN A 204 4.91 12.99 -21.77
N THR A 205 4.45 12.77 -22.99
CA THR A 205 4.36 11.43 -23.60
C THR A 205 5.72 10.79 -23.91
N ASP A 206 6.81 11.56 -23.88
CA ASP A 206 8.19 11.08 -23.98
C ASP A 206 8.80 10.74 -22.60
N GLY A 207 8.05 10.94 -21.51
CA GLY A 207 8.49 10.72 -20.14
C GLY A 207 9.38 11.81 -19.57
N SER A 208 9.52 12.96 -20.26
CA SER A 208 10.03 14.19 -19.66
C SER A 208 9.00 14.81 -18.71
N LEU A 209 9.44 15.68 -17.81
CA LEU A 209 8.51 16.48 -17.00
C LEU A 209 7.82 17.53 -17.87
N ASP A 210 6.52 17.68 -17.67
CA ASP A 210 5.77 18.83 -18.16
C ASP A 210 5.76 19.91 -17.07
N GLU A 211 6.92 20.36 -16.62
CA GLU A 211 7.09 21.38 -15.57
C GLU A 211 8.18 22.39 -15.96
N ASN A 212 8.18 23.58 -15.34
CA ASN A 212 9.10 24.65 -15.74
C ASN A 212 10.53 24.48 -15.22
N ALA A 213 10.71 23.64 -14.19
CA ALA A 213 12.00 23.40 -13.56
C ALA A 213 12.08 21.97 -13.01
N ASN A 214 13.27 21.60 -12.51
CA ASN A 214 13.39 20.39 -11.69
C ASN A 214 12.49 20.52 -10.46
N VAL A 215 11.83 19.42 -10.12
CA VAL A 215 10.92 19.35 -8.97
C VAL A 215 11.60 18.62 -7.84
N THR A 216 11.59 19.20 -6.64
CA THR A 216 12.23 18.63 -5.46
C THR A 216 11.22 18.38 -4.36
N TYR A 217 11.30 17.17 -3.78
CA TYR A 217 10.54 16.75 -2.62
C TYR A 217 11.47 16.37 -1.48
N GLU A 218 11.08 16.71 -0.26
CA GLU A 218 11.75 16.32 0.97
C GLU A 218 10.89 15.30 1.71
N ILE A 219 11.46 14.14 1.99
CA ILE A 219 10.85 13.09 2.80
C ILE A 219 11.48 13.13 4.18
N CYS A 220 10.66 13.47 5.16
CA CYS A 220 11.09 13.67 6.54
C CYS A 220 10.42 12.68 7.48
N GLY A 221 11.10 12.30 8.55
CA GLY A 221 10.47 11.59 9.66
C GLY A 221 9.42 12.47 10.37
N ALA A 222 8.49 11.82 11.09
CA ALA A 222 7.53 12.51 11.93
C ALA A 222 8.24 13.45 12.93
N ASN A 223 7.71 14.67 13.04
CA ASN A 223 8.15 15.76 13.92
C ASN A 223 9.45 16.49 13.52
N GLY A 224 9.75 16.62 12.22
CA GLY A 224 10.86 17.47 11.77
C GLY A 224 12.23 16.92 12.17
N ALA A 225 12.36 15.59 12.22
CA ALA A 225 13.64 14.95 12.51
C ALA A 225 14.72 15.49 11.55
N ALA A 226 15.90 15.85 12.08
CA ALA A 226 17.02 16.42 11.33
C ALA A 226 17.63 15.47 10.27
N VAL A 227 17.00 14.33 10.03
CA VAL A 227 17.38 13.32 9.05
C VAL A 227 16.17 13.11 8.14
N GLY A 228 16.36 13.42 6.87
CA GLY A 228 15.39 13.13 5.83
C GLY A 228 16.10 12.73 4.53
N ARG A 229 15.33 12.68 3.45
CA ARG A 229 15.83 12.41 2.09
C ARG A 229 15.27 13.44 1.14
N GLU A 230 16.12 13.97 0.28
CA GLU A 230 15.72 14.80 -0.84
C GLU A 230 15.53 13.91 -2.07
N VAL A 231 14.42 14.07 -2.78
CA VAL A 231 14.15 13.44 -4.06
C VAL A 231 13.95 14.55 -5.09
N THR A 232 14.92 14.69 -5.99
CA THR A 232 14.87 15.67 -7.08
C THR A 232 14.56 14.96 -8.39
N ILE A 233 13.49 15.35 -9.05
CA ILE A 233 13.10 14.89 -10.37
C ILE A 233 13.60 15.92 -11.38
N THR A 234 14.48 15.47 -12.26
CA THR A 234 15.04 16.29 -13.34
C THR A 234 13.99 16.54 -14.43
N LEU A 235 14.16 17.59 -15.24
CA LEU A 235 13.29 17.86 -16.41
C LEU A 235 13.18 16.69 -17.39
N VAL A 236 14.18 15.82 -17.44
CA VAL A 236 14.11 14.56 -18.21
C VAL A 236 13.31 13.46 -17.51
N GLY A 237 12.58 13.77 -16.43
CA GLY A 237 11.69 12.88 -15.67
C GLY A 237 12.39 11.89 -14.74
N ARG A 238 13.71 12.00 -14.51
CA ARG A 238 14.46 11.00 -13.73
C ARG A 238 14.53 11.43 -12.26
N PRO A 239 14.11 10.59 -11.29
CA PRO A 239 14.30 10.86 -9.87
C PRO A 239 15.75 10.59 -9.45
N ASN A 240 16.30 11.46 -8.61
CA ASN A 240 17.59 11.32 -7.94
C ASN A 240 17.39 11.53 -6.44
N ILE A 241 18.09 10.76 -5.62
CA ILE A 241 18.00 10.80 -4.16
C ILE A 241 19.27 11.44 -3.61
N SER A 242 19.12 12.41 -2.70
CA SER A 242 20.23 13.01 -1.95
C SER A 242 19.90 13.07 -0.45
N ASN A 243 20.94 13.15 0.38
CA ASN A 243 20.83 13.31 1.83
C ASN A 243 21.46 14.62 2.33
N SER A 244 22.00 15.47 1.45
CA SER A 244 22.86 16.60 1.85
C SER A 244 22.13 17.93 2.06
N ASN A 245 20.96 18.14 1.45
CA ASN A 245 20.24 19.42 1.45
C ASN A 245 18.81 19.28 1.98
N VAL A 246 18.59 18.41 2.97
CA VAL A 246 17.24 18.15 3.47
C VAL A 246 16.89 19.15 4.57
N ASN A 247 15.89 19.99 4.31
CA ASN A 247 15.27 20.80 5.33
C ASN A 247 13.96 20.13 5.77
N CYS A 248 13.88 19.65 7.00
CA CYS A 248 12.62 19.14 7.52
C CYS A 248 11.95 20.24 8.34
N PRO A 249 10.97 20.98 7.78
CA PRO A 249 10.28 22.04 8.51
C PRO A 249 9.36 21.50 9.62
#